data_AF-A0A0D1YRH8-F1
#
_entry.id   AF-A0A0D1YRH8-F1
#
_cell.length_a   1.000
_cell.length_b   1.000
_cell.length_c   1.000
_cell.angle_alpha   90.00
_cell.angle_beta   90.00
_cell.angle_gamma   90.00
#
_symmetry.space_group_name_H-M   'P 1'
#
loop_
_entity.id
_entity.type
_entity.pdbx_description
1 polymer ?
#
loop_
_entity_poly.entity_id
_entity_poly.type
_entity_poly.pdbx_seq_one_letter_code
_entity_poly.pdbx_strand_id
1 'polypeptide(L)'
;MAQGIMGDPPQAILHTLASADGSATYTAPNRGFKIVAGVNYPVEVPYRSDEVSESTFIEVNLRPHNGVSMVKERHVEDLIKRTIQTIVLGEETPRTMLQITLQVVSVETDETLPGGVKGGGQGETYLDILASSINAAVLGCLDAGVQMRAVAGAALVGIGQDRHLVVNPTVHQRKKANSLHVFCFSSEGKTLLMESEGRFTMPEWKEAEQVARSAILGHKDPSNVNKQNGDVSMDDGDDTSRSSVTCILDVIRKALEARVIKDENWRQES
;
A
#
# COMPACT_ATOMS: atom_id res chain seq x y z
N MET A 1 -23.39 -8.72 -3.53
CA MET A 1 -22.78 -8.82 -4.88
C MET A 1 -21.86 -7.62 -5.05
N ALA A 2 -20.56 -7.81 -4.81
CA ALA A 2 -19.58 -6.74 -4.97
C ALA A 2 -19.35 -6.54 -6.48
N GLN A 3 -19.83 -5.44 -7.03
CA GLN A 3 -19.39 -5.04 -8.37
C GLN A 3 -17.92 -4.66 -8.26
N GLY A 4 -17.04 -5.52 -8.75
CA GLY A 4 -15.70 -5.11 -9.14
C GLY A 4 -15.86 -4.18 -10.33
N ILE A 5 -15.90 -2.87 -10.09
CA ILE A 5 -16.01 -1.90 -11.17
C ILE A 5 -14.60 -1.51 -11.60
N MET A 6 -14.31 -1.89 -12.84
CA MET A 6 -13.48 -1.21 -13.84
C MET A 6 -12.76 0.04 -13.32
N GLY A 7 -11.56 -0.18 -12.83
CA GLY A 7 -10.58 0.85 -12.59
C GLY A 7 -9.25 0.44 -13.16
N ASP A 8 -8.43 1.40 -13.60
CA ASP A 8 -7.03 1.14 -13.96
C ASP A 8 -6.39 0.32 -12.82
N PRO A 9 -5.75 -0.83 -13.12
CA PRO A 9 -5.16 -1.67 -12.09
C PRO A 9 -4.10 -0.89 -11.32
N PRO A 10 -3.86 -1.20 -10.03
CA PRO A 10 -2.78 -0.59 -9.31
C PRO A 10 -1.46 -0.87 -10.02
N GLN A 11 -0.63 0.16 -10.18
CA GLN A 11 0.67 0.04 -10.83
C GLN A 11 1.77 0.33 -9.81
N ALA A 12 2.74 -0.57 -9.72
CA ALA A 12 3.92 -0.41 -8.89
C ALA A 12 5.16 -0.48 -9.78
N ILE A 13 6.05 0.49 -9.64
CA ILE A 13 7.34 0.56 -10.34
C ILE A 13 8.42 0.65 -9.26
N LEU A 14 9.36 -0.28 -9.27
CA LEU A 14 10.49 -0.30 -8.34
C LEU A 14 11.71 0.42 -8.93
N HIS A 15 12.59 0.88 -8.04
CA HIS A 15 13.86 1.52 -8.36
C HIS A 15 13.76 2.72 -9.31
N THR A 16 12.94 3.71 -8.92
CA THR A 16 12.78 4.97 -9.65
C THR A 16 13.80 6.03 -9.29
N LEU A 17 14.42 5.95 -8.11
CA LEU A 17 15.40 6.90 -7.60
C LEU A 17 16.80 6.27 -7.60
N ALA A 18 17.79 6.99 -8.12
CA ALA A 18 19.17 6.51 -8.22
C ALA A 18 20.02 6.71 -6.94
N SER A 19 19.56 7.58 -6.03
CA SER A 19 20.32 7.98 -4.83
C SER A 19 19.81 7.36 -3.53
N ALA A 20 18.66 6.69 -3.57
CA ALA A 20 18.10 5.99 -2.41
C ALA A 20 18.45 4.50 -2.51
N ASP A 21 18.65 3.84 -1.37
CA ASP A 21 18.97 2.40 -1.32
C ASP A 21 17.82 1.56 -1.88
N GLY A 22 16.57 1.97 -1.60
CA GLY A 22 15.39 1.44 -2.26
C GLY A 22 14.43 2.55 -2.65
N SER A 23 13.70 2.34 -3.75
CA SER A 23 12.62 3.24 -4.11
C SER A 23 11.47 2.53 -4.79
N ALA A 24 10.28 3.05 -4.58
CA ALA A 24 9.08 2.53 -5.19
C ALA A 24 8.13 3.67 -5.56
N THR A 25 7.57 3.61 -6.75
CA THR A 25 6.46 4.45 -7.17
C THR A 25 5.20 3.59 -7.20
N TYR A 26 4.26 3.88 -6.31
CA TYR A 26 2.95 3.25 -6.28
C TYR A 26 1.90 4.20 -6.84
N THR A 27 1.12 3.71 -7.79
CA THR A 27 -0.06 4.38 -8.33
C THR A 27 -1.28 3.58 -7.92
N ALA A 28 -2.12 4.20 -7.10
CA ALA A 28 -3.37 3.60 -6.63
C ALA A 28 -4.32 3.32 -7.82
N PRO A 29 -5.27 2.38 -7.66
CA PRO A 29 -6.29 2.11 -8.67
C PRO A 29 -7.04 3.39 -9.03
N ASN A 30 -7.51 3.49 -10.28
CA ASN A 30 -8.12 4.71 -10.84
C ASN A 30 -7.20 5.94 -10.91
N ARG A 31 -5.88 5.77 -10.76
CA ARG A 31 -4.91 6.89 -10.70
C ARG A 31 -5.23 7.91 -9.61
N GLY A 32 -5.90 7.47 -8.53
CA GLY A 32 -6.32 8.32 -7.42
C GLY A 32 -5.16 9.06 -6.74
N PHE A 33 -4.09 8.31 -6.43
CA PHE A 33 -2.87 8.84 -5.81
C PHE A 33 -1.64 8.18 -6.42
N LYS A 34 -0.63 8.99 -6.73
CA LYS A 34 0.71 8.53 -7.10
C LYS A 34 1.69 8.94 -6.00
N ILE A 35 2.27 7.97 -5.32
CA ILE A 35 3.19 8.18 -4.20
C ILE A 35 4.53 7.54 -4.55
N VAL A 36 5.59 8.31 -4.33
CA VAL A 36 6.97 7.83 -4.46
C VAL A 36 7.54 7.64 -3.06
N ALA A 37 7.96 6.43 -2.75
CA ALA A 37 8.69 6.07 -1.55
C ALA A 37 10.18 6.02 -1.87
N GLY A 38 10.99 6.72 -1.09
CA GLY A 38 12.43 6.52 -0.98
C GLY A 38 12.73 5.93 0.39
N VAL A 39 13.48 4.84 0.41
CA VAL A 39 13.87 4.13 1.62
C VAL A 39 15.39 4.11 1.68
N ASN A 40 15.93 4.57 2.80
CA ASN A 40 17.35 4.51 3.09
C ASN A 40 17.55 3.55 4.26
N TYR A 41 18.37 2.53 4.03
CA TYR A 41 18.60 1.46 4.99
C TYR A 41 19.84 0.63 4.61
N PRO A 42 20.74 0.32 5.56
CA PRO A 42 20.79 0.77 6.96
C PRO A 42 21.54 2.10 7.14
N VAL A 43 20.96 3.05 7.88
CA VAL A 43 21.60 4.36 8.17
C VAL A 43 22.04 4.43 9.64
N GLU A 44 23.12 5.15 9.93
CA GLU A 44 23.55 5.43 11.31
C GLU A 44 22.57 6.40 12.00
N VAL A 45 22.25 6.12 13.27
CA VAL A 45 21.38 7.00 14.04
C VAL A 45 22.11 8.31 14.36
N PRO A 46 21.58 9.50 13.96
CA PRO A 46 22.28 10.77 14.10
C PRO A 46 22.40 11.21 15.57
N TYR A 47 21.46 10.81 16.42
CA TYR A 47 21.45 11.12 17.85
C TYR A 47 21.44 9.84 18.68
N ARG A 48 22.38 9.75 19.63
CA ARG A 48 22.42 8.64 20.61
C ARG A 48 21.15 8.52 21.46
N SER A 49 20.34 9.58 21.56
CA SER A 49 19.07 9.55 22.29
C SER A 49 17.97 8.78 21.57
N ASP A 50 18.03 8.71 20.24
CA ASP A 50 17.07 7.97 19.41
C ASP A 50 17.58 6.56 19.08
N GLU A 51 18.79 6.23 19.53
CA GLU A 51 19.39 4.91 19.37
C GLU A 51 18.68 3.91 20.26
N VAL A 52 18.03 2.93 19.63
CA VAL A 52 17.45 1.79 20.33
C VAL A 52 18.46 0.65 20.27
N SER A 53 18.96 0.24 21.43
CA SER A 53 19.97 -0.83 21.53
C SER A 53 19.48 -2.18 21.00
N GLU A 54 18.17 -2.44 21.14
CA GLU A 54 17.54 -3.73 20.87
C GLU A 54 16.89 -3.82 19.49
N SER A 55 16.61 -2.69 18.82
CA SER A 55 15.91 -2.69 17.53
C SER A 55 16.30 -1.52 16.63
N THR A 56 15.98 -1.62 15.35
CA THR A 56 16.11 -0.52 14.38
C THR A 56 15.14 0.62 14.69
N PHE A 57 15.65 1.86 14.71
CA PHE A 57 14.81 3.05 14.82
C PHE A 57 14.13 3.32 13.47
N ILE A 58 12.79 3.43 13.46
CA ILE A 58 12.02 3.69 12.24
C ILE A 58 11.57 5.15 12.23
N GLU A 59 11.97 5.88 11.19
CA GLU A 59 11.52 7.23 10.89
C GLU A 59 10.69 7.23 9.60
N VAL A 60 9.52 7.84 9.65
CA VAL A 60 8.63 7.97 8.49
C VAL A 60 8.35 9.45 8.28
N ASN A 61 8.60 9.94 7.07
CA ASN A 61 8.30 11.31 6.67
C ASN A 61 7.37 11.32 5.46
N LEU A 62 6.20 11.95 5.59
CA LEU A 62 5.20 12.10 4.54
C LEU A 62 5.15 13.56 4.09
N ARG A 63 5.46 13.76 2.82
CA ARG A 63 5.40 15.05 2.15
C ARG A 63 4.15 15.12 1.26
N PRO A 64 3.22 16.04 1.53
CA PRO A 64 2.03 16.21 0.70
C PRO A 64 2.41 16.75 -0.68
N HIS A 65 1.47 16.63 -1.62
CA HIS A 65 1.65 17.16 -2.97
C HIS A 65 1.66 18.69 -3.01
N ASN A 66 0.85 19.31 -2.16
CA ASN A 66 0.71 20.76 -2.06
C ASN A 66 0.86 21.22 -0.61
N GLY A 67 1.66 22.27 -0.40
CA GLY A 67 1.84 22.88 0.91
C GLY A 67 2.89 22.16 1.77
N VAL A 68 2.79 22.39 3.08
CA VAL A 68 3.68 21.81 4.09
C VAL A 68 2.96 20.70 4.85
N SER A 69 3.71 19.74 5.39
CA SER A 69 3.15 18.68 6.24
C SER A 69 2.45 19.30 7.45
N MET A 70 1.17 18.99 7.63
CA MET A 70 0.33 19.45 8.72
C MET A 70 0.06 18.30 9.70
N VAL A 71 -0.84 18.52 10.66
CA VAL A 71 -1.19 17.54 11.69
C VAL A 71 -1.77 16.25 11.10
N LYS A 72 -2.49 16.34 9.96
CA LYS A 72 -3.07 15.18 9.28
C LYS A 72 -1.99 14.24 8.76
N GLU A 73 -1.00 14.79 8.06
CA GLU A 73 0.13 14.02 7.52
C GLU A 73 0.94 13.41 8.66
N ARG A 74 1.17 14.17 9.74
CA ARG A 74 1.85 13.65 10.94
C ARG A 74 1.10 12.49 11.60
N HIS A 75 -0.24 12.51 11.58
CA HIS A 75 -1.04 11.39 12.08
C HIS A 75 -0.87 10.16 11.17
N VAL A 76 -0.89 10.34 9.85
CA VAL A 76 -0.65 9.26 8.88
C VAL A 76 0.77 8.68 9.02
N GLU A 77 1.79 9.53 9.22
CA GLU A 77 3.16 9.11 9.49
C GLU A 77 3.24 8.18 10.70
N ASP A 78 2.57 8.53 11.81
CA ASP A 78 2.57 7.72 13.03
C ASP A 78 1.87 6.37 12.82
N LEU A 79 0.77 6.34 12.06
CA LEU A 79 0.07 5.09 11.71
C LEU A 79 0.95 4.18 10.82
N ILE A 80 1.64 4.75 9.83
CA ILE A 80 2.56 4.01 8.97
C ILE A 80 3.73 3.48 9.80
N LYS A 81 4.32 4.33 10.66
CA LYS A 81 5.44 3.93 11.54
C LYS A 81 5.04 2.72 12.40
N ARG A 82 3.90 2.77 13.08
CA ARG A 82 3.37 1.67 13.88
C ARG A 82 3.14 0.41 13.04
N THR A 83 2.59 0.57 11.84
CA THR A 83 2.35 -0.56 10.93
C THR A 83 3.67 -1.21 10.52
N ILE A 84 4.65 -0.43 10.03
CA ILE A 84 5.97 -0.92 9.59
C ILE A 84 6.76 -1.56 10.74
N GLN A 85 6.67 -1.01 11.96
CA GLN A 85 7.29 -1.60 13.16
C GLN A 85 6.82 -3.04 13.44
N THR A 86 5.58 -3.38 13.09
CA THR A 86 5.06 -4.75 13.30
C THR A 86 5.52 -5.76 12.24
N ILE A 87 6.03 -5.28 11.11
CA ILE A 87 6.40 -6.12 9.95
C ILE A 87 7.91 -6.23 9.78
N VAL A 88 8.67 -5.18 10.10
CA VAL A 88 10.14 -5.15 10.04
C VAL A 88 10.74 -5.94 11.21
N LEU A 89 11.74 -6.76 10.92
CA LEU A 89 12.49 -7.50 11.92
C LEU A 89 13.67 -6.64 12.42
N GLY A 90 13.37 -5.67 13.28
CA GLY A 90 14.37 -4.71 13.76
C GLY A 90 15.49 -5.30 14.63
N GLU A 91 15.34 -6.54 15.09
CA GLU A 91 16.33 -7.26 15.92
C GLU A 91 17.58 -7.67 15.12
N GLU A 92 17.46 -7.83 13.79
CA GLU A 92 18.59 -8.25 12.95
C GLU A 92 19.59 -7.11 12.70
N THR A 93 19.14 -5.85 12.76
CA THR A 93 19.97 -4.66 12.56
C THR A 93 19.85 -3.69 13.74
N PRO A 94 20.39 -4.03 14.93
CA PRO A 94 20.35 -3.16 16.09
C PRO A 94 21.17 -1.89 15.86
N ARG A 95 20.80 -0.79 16.52
CA ARG A 95 21.51 0.52 16.46
C ARG A 95 21.57 1.15 15.06
N THR A 96 20.67 0.75 14.17
CA THR A 96 20.52 1.36 12.85
C THR A 96 19.21 2.11 12.77
N MET A 97 19.10 2.97 11.75
CA MET A 97 17.89 3.69 11.39
C MET A 97 17.38 3.22 10.03
N LEU A 98 16.07 3.01 9.95
CA LEU A 98 15.30 2.87 8.72
C LEU A 98 14.56 4.17 8.47
N GLN A 99 14.97 4.92 7.43
CA GLN A 99 14.32 6.17 7.06
C GLN A 99 13.46 5.95 5.83
N ILE A 100 12.15 6.18 5.97
CA ILE A 100 11.17 6.05 4.90
C ILE A 100 10.62 7.44 4.58
N THR A 101 10.91 7.95 3.38
CA THR A 101 10.39 9.22 2.89
C THR A 101 9.36 8.98 1.80
N LEU A 102 8.14 9.45 2.01
CA LEU A 102 7.00 9.31 1.11
C LEU A 102 6.65 10.68 0.53
N GLN A 103 6.73 10.82 -0.78
CA GLN A 103 6.33 12.02 -1.50
C GLN A 103 5.08 11.74 -2.33
N VAL A 104 4.01 12.49 -2.08
CA VAL A 104 2.83 12.46 -2.94
C VAL A 104 3.12 13.29 -4.19
N VAL A 105 3.15 12.63 -5.36
CA VAL A 105 3.53 13.24 -6.65
C VAL A 105 2.31 13.70 -7.42
N SER A 106 1.23 12.93 -7.38
CA SER A 106 -0.01 13.30 -8.05
C SER A 106 -1.18 12.87 -7.19
N VAL A 107 -2.20 13.72 -7.20
CA VAL A 107 -3.48 13.47 -6.58
C VAL A 107 -4.53 13.68 -7.66
N GLU A 108 -5.52 12.79 -7.72
CA GLU A 108 -6.68 12.95 -8.58
C GLU A 108 -7.40 14.26 -8.23
N THR A 109 -7.33 15.20 -9.15
CA THR A 109 -8.08 16.46 -9.11
C THR A 109 -9.22 16.34 -10.08
N ASP A 110 -10.45 16.36 -9.56
CA ASP A 110 -11.62 16.49 -10.40
C ASP A 110 -11.88 17.99 -10.68
N GLU A 111 -11.72 18.38 -11.95
CA GLU A 111 -11.92 19.76 -12.45
C GLU A 111 -13.39 20.19 -12.52
N THR A 112 -14.35 19.29 -12.30
CA THR A 112 -15.79 19.61 -12.39
C THR A 112 -16.38 20.31 -11.16
N LEU A 113 -15.59 20.52 -10.11
CA LEU A 113 -16.03 21.19 -8.87
C LEU A 113 -15.51 22.64 -8.79
N PRO A 114 -16.37 23.62 -8.45
CA PRO A 114 -15.97 25.02 -8.35
C PRO A 114 -14.95 25.17 -7.21
N GLY A 115 -13.75 25.63 -7.55
CA GLY A 115 -12.61 25.71 -6.62
C GLY A 115 -11.68 24.49 -6.62
N GLY A 116 -11.80 23.59 -7.61
CA GLY A 116 -10.80 22.56 -7.93
C GLY A 116 -10.29 21.86 -6.68
N VAL A 117 -11.15 21.03 -6.07
CA VAL A 117 -10.84 20.37 -4.80
C VAL A 117 -9.60 19.49 -5.00
N LYS A 118 -8.45 20.05 -4.66
CA LYS A 118 -7.19 19.35 -4.50
C LYS A 118 -7.45 18.28 -3.45
N GLY A 119 -7.37 17.01 -3.85
CA GLY A 119 -7.24 15.93 -2.87
C GLY A 119 -6.15 16.32 -1.87
N GLY A 120 -6.53 16.60 -0.61
CA GLY A 120 -5.65 17.24 0.38
C GLY A 120 -6.21 18.50 1.07
N GLY A 121 -7.48 18.84 0.87
CA GLY A 121 -8.13 19.89 1.65
C GLY A 121 -8.27 19.53 3.14
N GLN A 122 -8.31 20.54 4.04
CA GLN A 122 -8.48 20.30 5.48
C GLN A 122 -9.80 19.61 5.86
N GLY A 123 -10.76 19.46 4.94
CA GLY A 123 -12.01 18.72 5.13
C GLY A 123 -12.03 17.30 4.55
N GLU A 124 -10.97 16.85 3.87
CA GLU A 124 -10.97 15.52 3.24
C GLU A 124 -10.34 14.45 4.14
N THR A 125 -10.85 13.23 3.95
CA THR A 125 -10.45 12.00 4.64
C THR A 125 -8.99 11.63 4.33
N TYR A 126 -8.22 11.31 5.37
CA TYR A 126 -6.82 10.89 5.26
C TYR A 126 -6.64 9.40 4.94
N LEU A 127 -7.72 8.64 4.92
CA LEU A 127 -7.71 7.19 4.73
C LEU A 127 -7.15 6.76 3.36
N ASP A 128 -7.41 7.54 2.30
CA ASP A 128 -6.93 7.17 0.96
C ASP A 128 -5.41 7.31 0.82
N ILE A 129 -4.87 8.43 1.32
CA ILE A 129 -3.42 8.64 1.38
C ILE A 129 -2.77 7.60 2.28
N LEU A 130 -3.40 7.21 3.39
CA LEU A 130 -2.89 6.17 4.29
C LEU A 130 -2.75 4.82 3.59
N ALA A 131 -3.79 4.33 2.93
CA ALA A 131 -3.75 3.03 2.24
C ALA A 131 -2.68 2.99 1.13
N SER A 132 -2.63 4.05 0.32
CA SER A 132 -1.65 4.17 -0.77
C SER A 132 -0.22 4.32 -0.24
N SER A 133 -0.03 5.04 0.86
CA SER A 133 1.27 5.26 1.49
C SER A 133 1.84 3.98 2.10
N ILE A 134 1.00 3.16 2.73
CA ILE A 134 1.42 1.85 3.27
C ILE A 134 1.92 0.95 2.14
N ASN A 135 1.18 0.86 1.04
CA ASN A 135 1.60 0.03 -0.10
C ASN A 135 2.92 0.53 -0.71
N ALA A 136 3.07 1.85 -0.86
CA ALA A 136 4.31 2.46 -1.34
C ALA A 136 5.50 2.20 -0.40
N ALA A 137 5.29 2.34 0.92
CA ALA A 137 6.32 2.09 1.92
C ALA A 137 6.79 0.63 1.92
N VAL A 138 5.86 -0.33 1.87
CA VAL A 138 6.19 -1.77 1.81
C VAL A 138 7.00 -2.08 0.55
N LEU A 139 6.59 -1.55 -0.60
CA LEU A 139 7.34 -1.72 -1.86
C LEU A 139 8.76 -1.12 -1.78
N GLY A 140 8.90 0.06 -1.18
CA GLY A 140 10.20 0.69 -0.97
C GLY A 140 11.11 -0.11 -0.04
N CYS A 141 10.55 -0.67 1.04
CA CYS A 141 11.29 -1.53 1.96
C CYS A 141 11.74 -2.85 1.29
N LEU A 142 10.92 -3.40 0.38
CA LEU A 142 11.30 -4.58 -0.40
C LEU A 142 12.46 -4.30 -1.36
N ASP A 143 12.45 -3.15 -2.05
CA ASP A 143 13.52 -2.76 -2.97
C ASP A 143 14.83 -2.45 -2.22
N ALA A 144 14.73 -1.85 -1.02
CA ALA A 144 15.88 -1.61 -0.14
C ALA A 144 16.44 -2.88 0.54
N GLY A 145 15.79 -4.04 0.38
CA GLY A 145 16.23 -5.28 1.02
C GLY A 145 16.10 -5.30 2.54
N VAL A 146 15.18 -4.50 3.09
CA VAL A 146 14.90 -4.47 4.53
C VAL A 146 14.36 -5.84 4.96
N GLN A 147 14.88 -6.38 6.07
CA GLN A 147 14.40 -7.65 6.59
C GLN A 147 13.01 -7.47 7.20
N MET A 148 12.01 -8.11 6.55
CA MET A 148 10.62 -8.08 6.97
C MET A 148 10.11 -9.49 7.19
N ARG A 149 9.34 -9.69 8.27
CA ARG A 149 8.69 -10.96 8.59
C ARG A 149 7.63 -11.34 7.57
N ALA A 150 6.92 -10.35 7.03
CA ALA A 150 5.86 -10.55 6.06
C ALA A 150 5.67 -9.30 5.20
N VAL A 151 5.05 -9.48 4.03
CA VAL A 151 4.62 -8.38 3.17
C VAL A 151 3.22 -7.95 3.61
N ALA A 152 2.94 -6.66 3.61
CA ALA A 152 1.62 -6.12 3.92
C ALA A 152 1.03 -5.38 2.72
N GLY A 153 -0.30 -5.38 2.65
CA GLY A 153 -1.06 -4.58 1.70
C GLY A 153 -2.24 -3.90 2.39
N ALA A 154 -2.55 -2.68 1.96
CA ALA A 154 -3.66 -1.89 2.45
C ALA A 154 -4.64 -1.54 1.33
N ALA A 155 -5.92 -1.53 1.65
CA ALA A 155 -7.00 -1.16 0.74
C ALA A 155 -8.03 -0.30 1.46
N LEU A 156 -8.62 0.62 0.70
CA LEU A 156 -9.74 1.45 1.15
C LEU A 156 -11.05 0.78 0.74
N VAL A 157 -12.01 0.71 1.64
CA VAL A 157 -13.37 0.23 1.38
C VAL A 157 -14.35 1.31 1.81
N GLY A 158 -15.23 1.70 0.89
CA GLY A 158 -16.32 2.63 1.16
C GLY A 158 -17.66 1.92 1.24
N ILE A 159 -18.49 2.34 2.19
CA ILE A 159 -19.89 1.91 2.31
C ILE A 159 -20.78 3.05 1.83
N GLY A 160 -21.45 2.83 0.70
CA GLY A 160 -22.40 3.79 0.13
C GLY A 160 -23.71 3.89 0.90
N GLN A 161 -24.51 4.92 0.61
CA GLN A 161 -25.86 5.09 1.16
C GLN A 161 -26.78 3.90 0.85
N ASP A 162 -26.59 3.28 -0.30
CA ASP A 162 -27.35 2.10 -0.74
C ASP A 162 -26.84 0.79 -0.12
N ARG A 163 -25.98 0.84 0.92
CA ARG A 163 -25.27 -0.32 1.53
C ARG A 163 -24.41 -1.13 0.57
N HIS A 164 -24.07 -0.56 -0.58
CA HIS A 164 -23.14 -1.19 -1.52
C HIS A 164 -21.71 -0.92 -1.06
N LEU A 165 -20.94 -2.01 -0.93
CA LEU A 165 -19.52 -1.99 -0.61
C LEU A 165 -18.70 -1.78 -1.88
N VAL A 166 -17.86 -0.75 -1.88
CA VAL A 166 -16.97 -0.43 -2.99
C VAL A 166 -15.54 -0.46 -2.50
N VAL A 167 -14.70 -1.28 -3.15
CA VAL A 167 -13.25 -1.31 -2.91
C VAL A 167 -12.60 -0.22 -3.73
N ASN A 168 -11.72 0.55 -3.10
CA ASN A 168 -11.02 1.71 -3.66
C ASN A 168 -11.99 2.72 -4.32
N PRO A 169 -12.91 3.32 -3.53
CA PRO A 169 -13.88 4.28 -4.06
C PRO A 169 -13.21 5.52 -4.66
N THR A 170 -13.75 5.99 -5.79
CA THR A 170 -13.31 7.24 -6.44
C THR A 170 -13.69 8.46 -5.59
N VAL A 171 -13.11 9.63 -5.89
CA VAL A 171 -13.36 10.90 -5.16
C VAL A 171 -14.87 11.19 -5.02
N HIS A 172 -15.64 10.98 -6.08
CA HIS A 172 -17.09 11.19 -6.06
C HIS A 172 -17.84 10.20 -5.16
N GLN A 173 -17.42 8.93 -5.19
CA GLN A 173 -18.02 7.88 -4.37
C GLN A 173 -17.70 8.10 -2.90
N ARG A 174 -16.49 8.57 -2.57
CA ARG A 174 -16.11 8.94 -1.19
C ARG A 174 -16.98 10.02 -0.60
N LYS A 175 -17.29 11.08 -1.37
CA LYS A 175 -18.18 12.16 -0.91
C LYS A 175 -19.61 11.70 -0.63
N LYS A 176 -20.06 10.65 -1.30
CA LYS A 176 -21.39 10.05 -1.14
C LYS A 176 -21.41 8.88 -0.16
N ALA A 177 -20.26 8.46 0.36
CA ALA A 177 -20.15 7.34 1.29
C ALA A 177 -20.60 7.74 2.70
N ASN A 178 -21.24 6.81 3.40
CA ASN A 178 -21.63 6.98 4.80
C ASN A 178 -20.48 6.64 5.75
N SER A 179 -19.65 5.67 5.36
CA SER A 179 -18.44 5.29 6.07
C SER A 179 -17.33 4.88 5.11
N LEU A 180 -16.10 5.08 5.57
CA LEU A 180 -14.86 4.74 4.87
C LEU A 180 -13.98 3.96 5.84
N HIS A 181 -13.40 2.87 5.36
CA HIS A 181 -12.61 1.94 6.16
C HIS A 181 -11.32 1.61 5.45
N VAL A 182 -10.18 1.71 6.13
CA VAL A 182 -8.89 1.23 5.66
C VAL A 182 -8.53 -0.01 6.44
N PHE A 183 -8.21 -1.06 5.71
CA PHE A 183 -7.70 -2.29 6.28
C PHE A 183 -6.31 -2.55 5.71
N CYS A 184 -5.38 -2.89 6.60
CA CYS A 184 -4.07 -3.39 6.24
C CYS A 184 -3.95 -4.84 6.71
N PHE A 185 -3.67 -5.75 5.79
CA PHE A 185 -3.42 -7.16 6.09
C PHE A 185 -2.00 -7.55 5.70
N SER A 186 -1.39 -8.37 6.55
CA SER A 186 -0.18 -9.13 6.21
C SER A 186 -0.53 -10.25 5.21
N SER A 187 0.47 -10.73 4.45
CA SER A 187 0.38 -11.92 3.58
C SER A 187 -0.12 -13.19 4.31
N GLU A 188 0.12 -13.28 5.62
CA GLU A 188 -0.38 -14.34 6.50
C GLU A 188 -1.89 -14.20 6.82
N GLY A 189 -2.50 -13.05 6.51
CA GLY A 189 -3.89 -12.74 6.80
C GLY A 189 -4.14 -12.22 8.21
N LYS A 190 -3.09 -11.75 8.90
CA LYS A 190 -3.18 -10.99 10.15
C LYS A 190 -3.52 -9.52 9.85
N THR A 191 -4.43 -8.94 10.61
CA THR A 191 -4.79 -7.51 10.51
C THR A 191 -3.73 -6.68 11.22
N LEU A 192 -3.07 -5.77 10.50
CA LEU A 192 -2.00 -4.91 11.03
C LEU A 192 -2.53 -3.53 11.43
N LEU A 193 -3.42 -2.97 10.60
CA LEU A 193 -4.02 -1.66 10.82
C LEU A 193 -5.48 -1.70 10.42
N MET A 194 -6.29 -0.98 11.18
CA MET A 194 -7.66 -0.70 10.81
C MET A 194 -8.04 0.72 11.25
N GLU A 195 -8.44 1.52 10.27
CA GLU A 195 -8.95 2.87 10.51
C GLU A 195 -10.34 2.99 9.88
N SER A 196 -11.26 3.64 10.59
CA SER A 196 -12.67 3.73 10.19
C SER A 196 -13.21 5.12 10.47
N GLU A 197 -13.79 5.74 9.45
CA GLU A 197 -14.46 7.04 9.54
C GLU A 197 -15.93 6.90 9.14
N GLY A 198 -16.79 7.68 9.80
CA GLY A 198 -18.21 7.75 9.48
C GLY A 198 -19.10 6.87 10.36
N ARG A 199 -20.33 6.63 9.89
CA ARG A 199 -21.35 5.89 10.64
C ARG A 199 -21.60 4.54 9.97
N PHE A 200 -21.39 3.47 10.72
CA PHE A 200 -21.54 2.11 10.23
C PHE A 200 -22.04 1.19 11.34
N THR A 201 -22.60 0.04 10.93
CA THR A 201 -23.00 -1.02 11.85
C THR A 201 -21.97 -2.15 11.86
N MET A 202 -21.92 -2.91 12.95
CA MET A 202 -21.00 -4.06 13.08
C MET A 202 -21.12 -5.12 11.95
N PRO A 203 -22.32 -5.50 11.46
CA PRO A 203 -22.41 -6.44 10.34
C PRO A 203 -21.81 -5.87 9.04
N GLU A 204 -22.10 -4.60 8.72
CA GLU A 204 -21.56 -3.92 7.54
C GLU A 204 -20.02 -3.83 7.60
N TRP A 205 -19.47 -3.59 8.80
CA TRP A 205 -18.03 -3.57 9.01
C TRP A 205 -17.38 -4.94 8.79
N LYS A 206 -18.02 -6.04 9.22
CA LYS A 206 -17.49 -7.40 9.01
C LYS A 206 -17.49 -7.77 7.52
N GLU A 207 -18.54 -7.37 6.81
CA GLU A 207 -18.60 -7.54 5.35
C GLU A 207 -17.51 -6.70 4.65
N ALA A 208 -17.29 -5.46 5.09
CA ALA A 208 -16.23 -4.61 4.59
C ALA A 208 -14.83 -5.21 4.83
N GLU A 209 -14.59 -5.79 6.01
CA GLU A 209 -13.35 -6.51 6.34
C GLU A 209 -13.13 -7.70 5.40
N GLN A 210 -14.17 -8.52 5.18
CA GLN A 210 -14.07 -9.69 4.31
C GLN A 210 -13.79 -9.30 2.84
N VAL A 211 -14.43 -8.23 2.37
CA VAL A 211 -14.23 -7.67 1.03
C VAL A 211 -12.82 -7.06 0.89
N ALA A 212 -12.35 -6.33 1.90
CA ALA A 212 -10.98 -5.80 1.91
C ALA A 212 -9.95 -6.93 1.90
N ARG A 213 -10.19 -7.97 2.70
CA ARG A 213 -9.31 -9.14 2.80
C ARG A 213 -9.19 -9.87 1.46
N SER A 214 -10.31 -10.06 0.75
CA SER A 214 -10.29 -10.69 -0.57
C SER A 214 -9.65 -9.81 -1.64
N ALA A 215 -9.76 -8.47 -1.55
CA ALA A 215 -9.09 -7.55 -2.47
C ALA A 215 -7.56 -7.49 -2.25
N ILE A 216 -7.10 -7.61 -1.01
CA ILE A 216 -5.66 -7.53 -0.68
C ILE A 216 -4.97 -8.88 -0.90
N LEU A 217 -5.51 -9.96 -0.33
CA LEU A 217 -4.90 -11.30 -0.36
C LEU A 217 -5.24 -12.11 -1.61
N GLY A 218 -6.31 -11.72 -2.31
CA GLY A 218 -6.94 -12.57 -3.31
C GLY A 218 -7.82 -13.66 -2.72
N HIS A 219 -8.59 -14.31 -3.59
CA HIS A 219 -9.37 -15.48 -3.23
C HIS A 219 -8.41 -16.64 -2.95
N LYS A 220 -7.97 -16.79 -1.69
CA LYS A 220 -7.43 -18.07 -1.22
C LYS A 220 -8.62 -19.02 -1.15
N ASP A 221 -8.94 -19.67 -2.26
CA ASP A 221 -9.85 -20.81 -2.24
C ASP A 221 -9.29 -21.83 -1.23
N PRO A 222 -10.01 -22.17 -0.16
CA PRO A 222 -9.55 -23.13 0.85
C PRO A 222 -9.45 -24.57 0.31
N SER A 223 -9.78 -24.81 -0.97
CA SER A 223 -9.62 -26.10 -1.65
C SER A 223 -8.20 -26.34 -2.20
N ASN A 224 -7.30 -25.34 -2.17
CA ASN A 224 -5.96 -25.45 -2.76
C ASN A 224 -4.83 -25.50 -1.72
N VAL A 225 -5.06 -26.20 -0.60
CA VAL A 225 -4.06 -26.46 0.46
C VAL A 225 -2.87 -27.31 -0.05
N ASN A 226 -2.95 -27.87 -1.27
CA ASN A 226 -1.95 -28.81 -1.80
C ASN A 226 -0.97 -28.26 -2.85
N LYS A 227 -0.88 -26.94 -3.06
CA LYS A 227 0.24 -26.34 -3.83
C LYS A 227 1.25 -25.68 -2.89
N GLN A 228 1.76 -26.44 -1.93
CA GLN A 228 3.13 -26.25 -1.48
C GLN A 228 4.04 -26.91 -2.52
N ASN A 229 5.10 -26.20 -2.91
CA ASN A 229 6.11 -26.55 -3.91
C ASN A 229 5.90 -25.79 -5.23
N GLY A 230 6.87 -24.92 -5.54
CA GLY A 230 6.87 -23.99 -6.65
C GLY A 230 6.71 -24.64 -8.02
N ASP A 231 5.46 -24.85 -8.41
CA ASP A 231 5.10 -25.26 -9.76
C ASP A 231 4.56 -24.04 -10.53
N VAL A 232 5.43 -23.47 -11.37
CA VAL A 232 5.06 -22.47 -12.37
C VAL A 232 4.16 -23.19 -13.36
N SER A 233 2.88 -22.86 -13.37
CA SER A 233 1.96 -23.41 -14.36
C SER A 233 2.35 -22.84 -15.72
N MET A 234 3.03 -23.66 -16.54
CA MET A 234 3.17 -23.43 -17.97
C MET A 234 1.80 -23.65 -18.60
N ASP A 235 1.10 -22.57 -18.93
CA ASP A 235 -0.12 -22.61 -19.75
C ASP A 235 0.23 -22.01 -21.11
N ASP A 236 0.54 -22.90 -22.05
CA ASP A 236 0.65 -22.60 -23.47
C ASP A 236 -0.76 -22.42 -24.04
N GLY A 237 -1.04 -21.24 -24.60
CA GLY A 237 -2.14 -21.04 -25.55
C GLY A 237 -3.26 -20.13 -25.07
N ASP A 238 -3.18 -18.88 -25.53
CA ASP A 238 -4.29 -18.03 -25.98
C ASP A 238 -5.69 -18.39 -25.47
N ASP A 239 -6.17 -17.70 -24.42
CA ASP A 239 -7.57 -17.28 -24.40
C ASP A 239 -7.80 -16.03 -23.55
N THR A 240 -8.41 -15.06 -24.21
CA THR A 240 -8.92 -13.81 -23.65
C THR A 240 -10.09 -14.12 -22.71
N SER A 241 -10.17 -13.42 -21.57
CA SER A 241 -11.30 -13.36 -20.61
C SER A 241 -11.32 -14.32 -19.40
N ARG A 242 -10.30 -14.22 -18.55
CA ARG A 242 -10.55 -14.26 -17.09
C ARG A 242 -10.22 -12.89 -16.52
N SER A 243 -11.24 -12.15 -16.09
CA SER A 243 -11.08 -10.93 -15.28
C SER A 243 -10.45 -11.34 -13.94
N SER A 244 -9.14 -11.59 -13.93
CA SER A 244 -8.38 -11.81 -12.71
C SER A 244 -8.49 -10.53 -11.91
N VAL A 245 -9.23 -10.56 -10.80
CA VAL A 245 -9.24 -9.47 -9.83
C VAL A 245 -7.79 -9.29 -9.39
N THR A 246 -7.16 -8.22 -9.88
CA THR A 246 -5.73 -7.98 -9.62
C THR A 246 -5.58 -7.64 -8.15
N CYS A 247 -5.03 -8.58 -7.39
CA CYS A 247 -4.86 -8.41 -5.95
C CYS A 247 -3.66 -7.50 -5.68
N ILE A 248 -3.73 -6.71 -4.60
CA ILE A 248 -2.65 -5.76 -4.27
C ILE A 248 -1.32 -6.50 -4.05
N LEU A 249 -1.36 -7.66 -3.38
CA LEU A 249 -0.16 -8.48 -3.19
C LEU A 249 0.37 -9.08 -4.49
N ASP A 250 -0.50 -9.39 -5.47
CA ASP A 250 -0.06 -9.88 -6.77
C ASP A 250 0.59 -8.78 -7.60
N VAL A 251 0.12 -7.53 -7.48
CA VAL A 251 0.80 -6.37 -8.08
C VAL A 251 2.18 -6.18 -7.46
N ILE A 252 2.28 -6.28 -6.12
CA ILE A 252 3.57 -6.18 -5.42
C ILE A 252 4.51 -7.29 -5.89
N ARG A 253 4.02 -8.53 -6.02
CA ARG A 253 4.82 -9.67 -6.50
C ARG A 253 5.29 -9.46 -7.94
N LYS A 254 4.39 -9.09 -8.86
CA LYS A 254 4.73 -8.83 -10.26
C LYS A 254 5.75 -7.69 -10.42
N ALA A 255 5.63 -6.63 -9.62
CA ALA A 255 6.60 -5.53 -9.65
C ALA A 255 7.99 -5.99 -9.19
N LEU A 256 8.04 -6.88 -8.19
CA LEU A 256 9.30 -7.46 -7.71
C LEU A 256 9.89 -8.46 -8.71
N GLU A 257 9.08 -9.30 -9.34
CA GLU A 257 9.52 -10.20 -10.43
C GLU A 257 10.11 -9.41 -11.60
N ALA A 258 9.44 -8.34 -12.05
CA ALA A 258 9.95 -7.48 -13.10
C ALA A 258 11.31 -6.83 -12.74
N ARG A 259 11.51 -6.51 -11.45
CA ARG A 259 12.78 -5.98 -10.95
C ARG A 259 13.87 -7.03 -10.97
N VAL A 260 13.59 -8.23 -10.46
CA VAL A 260 14.54 -9.35 -10.46
C VAL A 260 14.97 -9.70 -11.88
N ILE A 261 14.04 -9.79 -12.83
CA ILE A 261 14.35 -10.06 -14.25
C ILE A 261 15.28 -8.96 -14.80
N LYS A 262 14.97 -7.69 -14.55
CA LYS A 262 15.82 -6.57 -15.00
C LYS A 262 17.23 -6.65 -14.41
N ASP A 263 17.34 -7.00 -13.13
CA ASP A 263 18.62 -7.13 -12.45
C ASP A 263 19.37 -8.42 -12.80
N GLU A 264 18.72 -9.44 -13.39
CA GLU A 264 19.38 -10.65 -13.87
C GLU A 264 19.81 -10.56 -15.35
N ASN A 265 19.30 -9.61 -16.12
CA ASN A 265 19.60 -9.47 -17.54
C ASN A 265 21.11 -9.31 -17.85
N TRP A 266 21.90 -8.70 -16.97
CA TRP A 266 23.36 -8.59 -17.19
C TRP A 266 24.08 -9.94 -17.13
N ARG A 267 23.51 -10.96 -16.47
CA ARG A 267 24.07 -12.31 -16.43
C ARG A 267 23.86 -13.09 -17.72
N GLN A 268 22.88 -12.70 -18.55
CA GLN A 268 22.60 -13.36 -19.83
C GLN A 268 23.44 -12.81 -20.99
N GLU A 269 24.09 -11.66 -20.81
CA GLU A 269 24.96 -11.03 -21.82
C GLU A 269 26.45 -11.39 -21.65
N SER A 270 26.82 -12.22 -20.66
CA SER A 270 28.20 -12.72 -20.42
C SER A 270 28.33 -14.21 -20.76
#